data_AF-A0A8S3Z0P3-F1
#
_entry.id   AF-A0A8S3Z0P3-F1
#
_cell.length_a   1.000
_cell.length_b   1.000
_cell.length_c   1.000
_cell.angle_alpha   90.00
_cell.angle_beta   90.00
_cell.angle_gamma   90.00
#
_symmetry.space_group_name_H-M   'P 1'
#
loop_
_entity.id
_entity.type
_entity.pdbx_description
1 polymer ?
#
loop_
_entity_poly.entity_id
_entity_poly.type
_entity_poly.pdbx_seq_one_letter_code
_entity_poly.pdbx_strand_id
1 'polypeptide(L)'
;MCITEFLCAGEQLVVFDFTTNTSWSFTHASMSFDDDSAFSINGQSYNFSLGINGIALSPTFNYIPTWVLRDKDADFVGNLRLVGQKKSNSDALLFGHRGLYYGALAHDAIYRWEIETDLMQQGVLEGEVQLVTETPLAQNWESLQWPDGLAFGNYDSSNLYYVSARAQLFHNGKLNFTGGQGYNYRIGKIIAVGDESYLTNSGQYYTYMDIIG
;
A
#
# COMPACT_ATOMS: atom_id res chain seq x y z
N MET A 1 -4.46 -0.40 16.22
CA MET A 1 -5.37 -0.31 15.06
C MET A 1 -5.26 1.11 14.55
N CYS A 2 -4.46 1.34 13.51
CA CYS A 2 -4.42 2.65 12.84
C CYS A 2 -5.52 2.61 11.79
N ILE A 3 -6.60 3.34 12.03
CA ILE A 3 -7.67 3.59 11.06
C ILE A 3 -7.39 4.97 10.51
N THR A 4 -7.01 5.05 9.24
CA THR A 4 -7.20 6.27 8.46
C THR A 4 -7.64 5.85 7.07
N GLU A 5 -8.94 5.69 6.89
CA GLU A 5 -9.60 5.93 5.60
C GLU A 5 -10.08 7.38 5.60
N PHE A 6 -9.71 8.10 4.55
CA PHE A 6 -10.24 9.38 4.06
C PHE A 6 -10.74 10.41 5.10
N LEU A 7 -9.88 11.39 5.45
CA LEU A 7 -10.14 12.86 5.43
C LEU A 7 -9.16 13.63 6.34
N CYS A 8 -8.40 14.54 5.73
CA CYS A 8 -7.94 15.80 6.31
C CYS A 8 -6.93 15.79 7.48
N ALA A 9 -6.02 14.82 7.60
CA ALA A 9 -4.87 15.03 8.47
C ALA A 9 -3.82 15.99 7.86
N GLY A 10 -3.81 16.23 6.55
CA GLY A 10 -2.72 16.95 5.86
C GLY A 10 -1.58 16.03 5.46
N GLU A 11 -0.49 16.58 4.93
CA GLU A 11 0.72 15.85 4.47
C GLU A 11 1.57 15.39 5.68
N GLN A 12 0.96 14.59 6.54
CA GLN A 12 1.55 14.14 7.81
C GLN A 12 1.15 12.71 8.17
N LEU A 13 2.01 12.07 8.94
CA LEU A 13 1.74 10.81 9.61
C LEU A 13 1.38 11.08 11.06
N VAL A 14 0.16 10.71 11.47
CA VAL A 14 -0.29 10.84 12.86
C VAL A 14 -0.08 9.52 13.59
N VAL A 15 0.53 9.58 14.77
CA VAL A 15 0.72 8.44 15.66
C VAL A 15 -0.15 8.64 16.89
N PHE A 16 -0.85 7.59 17.29
CA PHE A 16 -1.63 7.54 18.52
C PHE A 16 -1.11 6.43 19.42
N ASP A 17 -0.70 6.78 20.63
CA ASP A 17 -0.30 5.83 21.67
C ASP A 17 -1.48 5.56 22.61
N PHE A 18 -1.98 4.32 22.54
CA PHE A 18 -3.08 3.83 23.38
C PHE A 18 -2.72 3.77 24.86
N THR A 19 -1.44 3.59 25.21
CA THR A 19 -1.00 3.42 26.60
C THR A 19 -1.08 4.74 27.36
N THR A 20 -0.63 5.82 26.71
CA THR A 20 -0.62 7.17 27.29
C THR A 20 -1.83 8.00 26.88
N ASN A 21 -2.64 7.52 25.93
CA ASN A 21 -3.76 8.26 25.33
C ASN A 21 -3.31 9.62 24.75
N THR A 22 -2.16 9.62 24.07
CA THR A 22 -1.59 10.81 23.44
C THR A 22 -1.35 10.58 21.95
N SER A 23 -1.28 11.69 21.21
CA SER A 23 -0.95 11.69 19.79
C SER A 23 0.10 12.72 19.46
N TRP A 24 0.89 12.43 18.44
CA TRP A 24 1.80 13.37 17.79
C TRP A 24 1.79 13.11 16.29
N SER A 25 2.46 13.97 15.53
CA SER A 25 2.58 13.81 14.09
C SER A 25 4.00 14.06 13.60
N PHE A 26 4.31 13.41 12.49
CA PHE A 26 5.54 13.62 11.73
C PHE A 26 5.18 14.18 10.36
N THR A 27 5.95 15.15 9.89
CA THR A 27 5.82 15.76 8.57
C THR A 27 7.13 15.63 7.82
N HIS A 28 7.07 15.37 6.52
CA HIS A 28 8.24 15.38 5.66
C HIS A 28 7.84 15.69 4.22
N ALA A 29 8.75 16.25 3.41
CA ALA A 29 8.47 16.61 2.02
C ALA A 29 8.00 15.42 1.18
N SER A 30 8.44 14.20 1.50
CA SER A 30 8.00 12.96 0.83
C SER A 30 6.55 12.55 1.15
N MET A 31 5.87 13.25 2.05
CA MET A 31 4.44 13.05 2.34
C MET A 31 3.54 13.98 1.52
N SER A 32 4.13 14.93 0.80
CA SER A 32 3.43 15.77 -0.17
C SER A 32 3.24 15.02 -1.48
N PHE A 33 2.39 15.57 -2.35
CA PHE A 33 2.28 15.08 -3.73
C PHE A 33 3.52 15.50 -4.53
N ASP A 34 3.94 14.67 -5.47
CA ASP A 34 4.99 15.00 -6.43
C ASP A 34 4.40 15.54 -7.74
N ASP A 35 5.25 15.73 -8.75
CA ASP A 35 4.83 16.23 -10.06
C ASP A 35 4.04 15.18 -10.89
N ASP A 36 3.87 13.95 -10.39
CA ASP A 36 3.14 12.86 -11.06
C ASP A 36 1.66 12.83 -10.65
N SER A 37 1.02 14.01 -10.65
CA SER A 37 -0.38 14.15 -10.27
C SER A 37 -1.37 13.71 -11.36
N ALA A 38 -0.87 13.41 -12.57
CA ALA A 38 -1.68 13.08 -13.74
C ALA A 38 -1.56 11.61 -14.13
N PHE A 39 -2.64 10.85 -13.98
CA PHE A 39 -2.69 9.42 -14.34
C PHE A 39 -3.97 9.07 -15.10
N SER A 40 -3.98 7.92 -15.76
CA SER A 40 -5.10 7.50 -16.61
C SER A 40 -5.86 6.32 -16.03
N ILE A 41 -7.18 6.45 -15.85
CA ILE A 41 -8.05 5.34 -15.43
C ILE A 41 -9.04 5.07 -16.56
N ASN A 42 -9.10 3.83 -17.03
CA ASN A 42 -9.93 3.45 -18.17
C ASN A 42 -9.68 4.36 -19.40
N GLY A 43 -8.40 4.63 -19.69
CA GLY A 43 -7.96 5.46 -20.81
C GLY A 43 -8.31 6.96 -20.72
N GLN A 44 -8.89 7.42 -19.61
CA GLN A 44 -9.19 8.84 -19.37
C GLN A 44 -8.16 9.40 -18.39
N SER A 45 -7.56 10.55 -18.72
CA SER A 45 -6.61 11.22 -17.84
C SER A 45 -7.34 12.02 -16.76
N TYR A 46 -6.86 11.89 -15.53
CA TYR A 46 -7.31 12.63 -14.36
C TYR A 46 -6.11 13.27 -13.69
N ASN A 47 -6.36 14.38 -12.99
CA ASN A 47 -5.33 15.09 -12.23
C ASN A 47 -5.77 15.15 -10.75
N PHE A 48 -4.99 14.51 -9.88
CA PHE A 48 -5.23 14.45 -8.44
C PHE A 48 -3.93 14.74 -7.68
N SER A 49 -3.94 15.79 -6.87
CA SER A 49 -2.84 16.11 -5.95
C SER A 49 -3.11 15.49 -4.59
N LEU A 50 -2.72 14.23 -4.44
CA LEU A 50 -2.89 13.47 -3.18
C LEU A 50 -1.50 13.21 -2.59
N GLY A 51 -1.28 13.64 -1.36
CA GLY A 51 -0.09 13.29 -0.59
C GLY A 51 -0.18 11.87 0.00
N ILE A 52 0.49 11.64 1.13
CA ILE A 52 0.41 10.37 1.86
C ILE A 52 -1.06 10.01 2.16
N ASN A 53 -1.48 8.81 1.76
CA ASN A 53 -2.85 8.31 1.94
C ASN A 53 -2.84 6.90 2.56
N GLY A 54 -2.14 5.96 1.93
CA GLY A 54 -2.01 4.58 2.42
C GLY A 54 -0.76 4.34 3.28
N ILE A 55 -0.91 3.50 4.31
CA ILE A 55 0.18 2.95 5.11
C ILE A 55 0.07 1.42 5.13
N ALA A 56 1.21 0.73 4.99
CA ALA A 56 1.27 -0.73 5.11
C ALA A 56 2.45 -1.12 6.02
N LEU A 57 2.24 -2.07 6.92
CA LEU A 57 3.25 -2.52 7.87
C LEU A 57 3.80 -3.88 7.45
N SER A 58 5.11 -3.98 7.34
CA SER A 58 5.77 -5.28 7.13
C SER A 58 5.73 -6.13 8.40
N PRO A 59 5.87 -7.47 8.29
CA PRO A 59 5.90 -8.35 9.47
C PRO A 59 7.06 -8.03 10.42
N THR A 60 8.18 -7.55 9.86
CA THR A 60 9.38 -7.13 10.61
C THR A 60 9.29 -5.71 11.16
N PHE A 61 8.33 -4.91 10.70
CA PHE A 61 8.19 -3.49 11.02
C PHE A 61 9.43 -2.65 10.70
N ASN A 62 10.24 -3.03 9.70
CA ASN A 62 11.45 -2.29 9.31
C ASN A 62 11.24 -1.32 8.14
N TYR A 63 10.27 -1.57 7.23
CA TYR A 63 9.93 -0.60 6.16
C TYR A 63 9.28 0.67 6.71
N ILE A 64 8.52 0.53 7.80
CA ILE A 64 8.05 1.65 8.62
C ILE A 64 8.54 1.36 10.03
N PRO A 65 9.73 1.87 10.42
CA PRO A 65 10.35 1.55 11.69
C PRO A 65 9.48 2.06 12.84
N THR A 66 8.63 1.18 13.38
CA THR A 66 7.65 1.59 14.40
C THR A 66 8.32 2.07 15.69
N TRP A 67 9.58 1.69 15.94
CA TRP A 67 10.35 2.19 17.07
C TRP A 67 10.67 3.69 16.94
N VAL A 68 10.91 4.21 15.72
CA VAL A 68 11.05 5.65 15.47
C VAL A 68 9.72 6.33 15.76
N LEU A 69 8.62 5.75 15.29
CA LEU A 69 7.29 6.35 15.43
C LEU A 69 6.80 6.39 16.88
N ARG A 70 7.28 5.51 17.75
CA ARG A 70 6.89 5.42 19.17
C ARG A 70 7.50 6.52 20.04
N ASP A 71 8.52 7.20 19.56
CA ASP A 71 9.15 8.33 20.25
C ASP A 71 8.87 9.61 19.47
N LYS A 72 8.09 10.50 20.08
CA LYS A 72 7.72 11.80 19.50
C LYS A 72 8.93 12.70 19.20
N ASP A 73 10.06 12.46 19.86
CA ASP A 73 11.28 13.26 19.77
C ASP A 73 12.36 12.54 18.92
N ALA A 74 12.06 11.39 18.31
CA ALA A 74 13.00 10.65 17.47
C ALA A 74 13.36 11.41 16.19
N ASP A 75 14.57 11.14 15.68
CA ASP A 75 15.00 11.61 14.37
C ASP A 75 14.27 10.86 13.25
N PHE A 76 13.05 11.29 12.95
CA PHE A 76 12.23 10.69 11.90
C PHE A 76 12.91 10.79 10.53
N VAL A 77 13.44 11.97 10.19
CA VAL A 77 14.00 12.24 8.86
C VAL A 77 15.27 11.44 8.61
N GLY A 78 16.16 11.32 9.59
CA GLY A 78 17.38 10.51 9.48
C GLY A 78 17.12 9.01 9.32
N ASN A 79 15.89 8.55 9.58
CA ASN A 79 15.47 7.16 9.39
C ASN A 79 14.59 6.95 8.14
N LEU A 80 14.39 7.98 7.32
CA LEU A 80 13.70 7.83 6.03
C LEU A 80 14.61 7.25 4.97
N ARG A 81 14.08 6.28 4.22
CA ARG A 81 14.77 5.66 3.09
C ARG A 81 13.81 5.48 1.93
N LEU A 82 14.23 5.95 0.75
CA LEU A 82 13.55 5.57 -0.48
C LEU A 82 13.89 4.11 -0.80
N VAL A 83 12.86 3.28 -0.87
CA VAL A 83 13.01 1.84 -1.14
C VAL A 83 12.73 1.47 -2.58
N GLY A 84 12.08 2.33 -3.37
CA GLY A 84 11.72 2.05 -4.76
C GLY A 84 10.63 3.00 -5.26
N GLN A 85 10.43 3.02 -6.58
CA GLN A 85 9.34 3.76 -7.23
C GLN A 85 8.37 2.76 -7.83
N LYS A 86 7.07 2.90 -7.52
CA LYS A 86 6.03 2.03 -8.09
C LYS A 86 5.84 2.35 -9.56
N LYS A 87 5.39 1.37 -10.35
CA LYS A 87 4.99 1.59 -11.74
C LYS A 87 3.83 2.58 -11.93
N SER A 88 3.06 2.86 -10.88
CA SER A 88 1.89 3.74 -10.95
C SER A 88 1.57 4.36 -9.59
N ASN A 89 0.86 5.49 -9.60
CA ASN A 89 0.15 6.01 -8.42
C ASN A 89 -0.74 4.92 -7.82
N SER A 90 -0.89 4.96 -6.51
CA SER A 90 -1.64 3.95 -5.76
C SER A 90 -2.48 4.59 -4.68
N ASP A 91 -3.62 3.97 -4.38
CA ASP A 91 -4.39 4.27 -3.18
C ASP A 91 -4.19 3.16 -2.13
N ALA A 92 -4.68 1.96 -2.43
CA ALA A 92 -4.54 0.81 -1.55
C ALA A 92 -3.09 0.30 -1.46
N LEU A 93 -2.65 0.00 -0.23
CA LEU A 93 -1.39 -0.66 0.09
C LEU A 93 -1.61 -1.76 1.14
N LEU A 94 -0.96 -2.90 0.98
CA LEU A 94 -1.00 -4.01 1.92
C LEU A 94 0.32 -4.77 1.93
N PHE A 95 0.85 -5.09 3.10
CA PHE A 95 2.02 -5.94 3.24
C PHE A 95 1.60 -7.38 3.54
N GLY A 96 2.19 -8.32 2.80
CA GLY A 96 2.27 -9.72 3.20
C GLY A 96 3.63 -10.05 3.82
N HIS A 97 3.96 -11.34 3.94
CA HIS A 97 5.30 -11.76 4.36
C HIS A 97 6.32 -11.70 3.23
N ARG A 98 5.86 -11.86 1.99
CA ARG A 98 6.75 -12.06 0.83
C ARG A 98 6.69 -10.91 -0.17
N GLY A 99 5.72 -10.01 -0.05
CA GLY A 99 5.59 -8.86 -0.92
C GLY A 99 4.76 -7.72 -0.35
N LEU A 100 4.87 -6.57 -1.01
CA LEU A 100 3.97 -5.43 -0.84
C LEU A 100 3.00 -5.40 -2.03
N TYR A 101 1.71 -5.34 -1.73
CA TYR A 101 0.62 -5.31 -2.69
C TYR A 101 0.07 -3.89 -2.79
N TYR A 102 -0.26 -3.45 -4.00
CA TYR A 102 -0.79 -2.12 -4.20
C TYR A 102 -1.73 -2.05 -5.41
N GLY A 103 -2.69 -1.13 -5.35
CA GLY A 103 -3.54 -0.79 -6.49
C GLY A 103 -2.80 0.15 -7.43
N ALA A 104 -2.63 -0.22 -8.71
CA ALA A 104 -1.98 0.59 -9.74
C ALA A 104 -3.05 1.35 -10.54
N LEU A 105 -3.26 2.63 -10.20
CA LEU A 105 -4.35 3.44 -10.75
C LEU A 105 -4.24 3.60 -12.27
N ALA A 106 -3.03 3.90 -12.77
CA ALA A 106 -2.79 4.14 -14.20
C ALA A 106 -2.98 2.89 -15.08
N HIS A 107 -3.08 1.71 -14.46
CA HIS A 107 -3.13 0.43 -15.13
C HIS A 107 -4.43 -0.34 -14.90
N ASP A 108 -5.37 0.18 -14.11
CA ASP A 108 -6.59 -0.53 -13.70
C ASP A 108 -6.26 -1.94 -13.17
N ALA A 109 -5.26 -2.01 -12.29
CA ALA A 109 -4.60 -3.26 -11.91
C ALA A 109 -4.23 -3.32 -10.43
N ILE A 110 -3.95 -4.53 -9.94
CA ILE A 110 -3.29 -4.77 -8.65
C ILE A 110 -1.93 -5.38 -8.94
N TYR A 111 -0.89 -4.81 -8.33
CA TYR A 111 0.49 -5.24 -8.45
C TYR A 111 1.04 -5.74 -7.12
N ARG A 112 2.15 -6.47 -7.22
CA ARG A 112 2.97 -6.91 -6.09
C ARG A 112 4.43 -6.55 -6.34
N TRP A 113 5.06 -5.90 -5.36
CA TRP A 113 6.52 -5.87 -5.23
C TRP A 113 7.01 -7.20 -4.66
N GLU A 114 7.94 -7.84 -5.35
CA GLU A 114 8.50 -9.14 -5.00
C GLU A 114 9.70 -8.99 -4.06
N ILE A 115 9.43 -8.61 -2.81
CA ILE A 115 10.45 -8.26 -1.82
C ILE A 115 11.44 -9.40 -1.59
N GLU A 116 10.96 -10.63 -1.40
CA GLU A 116 11.81 -11.81 -1.20
C GLU A 116 12.73 -12.03 -2.42
N THR A 117 12.21 -11.81 -3.63
CA THR A 117 12.98 -11.94 -4.87
C THR A 117 14.07 -10.87 -4.93
N ASP A 118 13.74 -9.61 -4.62
CA ASP A 118 14.68 -8.50 -4.64
C ASP A 118 15.79 -8.66 -3.60
N LEU A 119 15.45 -9.12 -2.39
CA LEU A 119 16.42 -9.46 -1.34
C LEU A 119 17.41 -10.53 -1.80
N MET A 120 16.91 -11.65 -2.34
CA MET A 120 17.74 -12.75 -2.80
C MET A 120 18.62 -12.37 -3.99
N GLN A 121 18.08 -11.61 -4.95
CA GLN A 121 18.81 -11.23 -6.16
C GLN A 121 19.88 -10.17 -5.88
N GLN A 122 19.64 -9.26 -4.95
CA GLN A 122 20.61 -8.23 -4.57
C GLN A 122 21.62 -8.74 -3.53
N GLY A 123 21.28 -9.77 -2.76
CA GLY A 123 22.14 -10.33 -1.72
C GLY A 123 22.36 -9.35 -0.57
N VAL A 124 21.33 -8.57 -0.21
CA VAL A 124 21.37 -7.53 0.82
C VAL A 124 20.29 -7.74 1.86
N LEU A 125 20.41 -7.04 2.99
CA LEU A 125 19.42 -7.09 4.06
C LEU A 125 18.21 -6.20 3.76
N GLU A 126 17.10 -6.40 4.49
CA GLU A 126 15.86 -5.59 4.36
C GLU A 126 16.13 -4.08 4.50
N GLY A 127 17.09 -3.70 5.36
CA GLY A 127 17.49 -2.31 5.55
C GLY A 127 18.14 -1.65 4.33
N GLU A 128 18.56 -2.44 3.34
CA GLU A 128 19.39 -2.00 2.20
C GLU A 128 18.70 -2.22 0.85
N VAL A 129 17.74 -3.14 0.78
CA VAL A 129 17.10 -3.59 -0.46
C VAL A 129 16.41 -2.46 -1.23
N GLN A 130 16.58 -2.46 -2.55
CA GLN A 130 15.80 -1.66 -3.49
C GLN A 130 14.69 -2.51 -4.10
N LEU A 131 13.45 -2.08 -3.98
CA LEU A 131 12.28 -2.75 -4.52
C LEU A 131 12.14 -2.37 -6.00
N VAL A 132 12.39 -3.35 -6.88
CA VAL A 132 12.47 -3.15 -8.34
C VAL A 132 11.66 -4.20 -9.10
N THR A 133 11.37 -5.34 -8.50
CA THR A 133 10.63 -6.41 -9.17
C THR A 133 9.13 -6.28 -8.89
N GLU A 134 8.36 -6.03 -9.94
CA GLU A 134 6.90 -5.79 -9.88
C GLU A 134 6.11 -6.70 -10.80
N THR A 135 5.22 -7.50 -10.21
CA THR A 135 4.36 -8.45 -10.92
C THR A 135 2.90 -8.00 -10.89
N PRO A 136 2.20 -7.92 -12.05
CA PRO A 136 0.76 -7.70 -12.07
C PRO A 136 0.04 -8.99 -11.61
N LEU A 137 -0.91 -8.85 -10.68
CA LEU A 137 -1.71 -9.97 -10.18
C LEU A 137 -3.10 -10.04 -10.82
N ALA A 138 -3.69 -8.87 -11.09
CA ALA A 138 -4.96 -8.74 -11.78
C ALA A 138 -5.01 -7.40 -12.52
N GLN A 139 -5.68 -7.36 -13.67
CA GLN A 139 -5.86 -6.15 -14.46
C GLN A 139 -7.19 -6.21 -15.22
N ASN A 140 -8.02 -5.18 -15.06
CA ASN A 140 -9.28 -5.07 -15.79
C ASN A 140 -9.82 -3.62 -15.78
N TRP A 141 -9.83 -2.98 -16.94
CA TRP A 141 -10.29 -1.59 -17.08
C TRP A 141 -11.79 -1.38 -16.82
N GLU A 142 -12.63 -2.42 -16.91
CA GLU A 142 -14.07 -2.32 -16.62
C GLU A 142 -14.38 -2.48 -15.13
N SER A 143 -13.67 -3.40 -14.47
CA SER A 143 -14.03 -3.92 -13.15
C SER A 143 -12.99 -3.69 -12.04
N LEU A 144 -11.80 -3.20 -12.38
CA LEU A 144 -10.70 -2.95 -11.46
C LEU A 144 -10.19 -1.50 -11.56
N GLN A 145 -11.10 -0.57 -11.82
CA GLN A 145 -10.83 0.87 -11.71
C GLN A 145 -10.59 1.22 -10.24
N TRP A 146 -9.64 2.11 -9.96
CA TRP A 146 -9.34 2.60 -8.60
C TRP A 146 -9.40 1.53 -7.48
N PRO A 147 -8.42 0.60 -7.40
CA PRO A 147 -8.35 -0.33 -6.29
C PRO A 147 -8.04 0.43 -5.00
N ASP A 148 -9.02 0.44 -4.09
CA ASP A 148 -9.09 1.34 -2.94
C ASP A 148 -8.82 0.61 -1.61
N GLY A 149 -9.13 -0.68 -1.55
CA GLY A 149 -8.85 -1.53 -0.39
C GLY A 149 -8.24 -2.86 -0.78
N LEU A 150 -7.30 -3.34 0.04
CA LEU A 150 -6.67 -4.65 -0.08
C LEU A 150 -6.62 -5.33 1.28
N ALA A 151 -6.92 -6.63 1.32
CA ALA A 151 -6.80 -7.43 2.54
C ALA A 151 -6.55 -8.91 2.22
N PHE A 152 -5.79 -9.60 3.07
CA PHE A 152 -5.74 -11.05 3.06
C PHE A 152 -6.99 -11.64 3.71
N GLY A 153 -7.47 -12.77 3.18
CA GLY A 153 -8.55 -13.53 3.81
C GLY A 153 -8.13 -14.11 5.16
N ASN A 154 -9.07 -14.24 6.10
CA ASN A 154 -8.78 -14.89 7.39
C ASN A 154 -8.75 -16.42 7.25
N TYR A 155 -9.85 -17.01 6.72
CA TYR A 155 -9.97 -18.46 6.54
C TYR A 155 -9.22 -18.99 5.32
N ASP A 156 -9.08 -18.15 4.30
CA ASP A 156 -8.30 -18.43 3.10
C ASP A 156 -7.08 -17.49 3.07
N SER A 157 -6.11 -17.72 3.95
CA SER A 157 -4.97 -16.80 4.17
C SER A 157 -4.16 -16.50 2.90
N SER A 158 -4.20 -17.39 1.92
CA SER A 158 -3.54 -17.23 0.62
C SER A 158 -4.36 -16.47 -0.42
N ASN A 159 -5.59 -16.04 -0.11
CA ASN A 159 -6.42 -15.26 -1.01
C ASN A 159 -6.30 -13.77 -0.70
N LEU A 160 -6.11 -12.96 -1.74
CA LEU A 160 -6.13 -11.51 -1.65
C LEU A 160 -7.52 -10.99 -2.05
N TYR A 161 -8.16 -10.29 -1.14
CA TYR A 161 -9.40 -9.58 -1.38
C TYR A 161 -9.10 -8.13 -1.74
N TYR A 162 -9.91 -7.57 -2.63
CA TYR A 162 -9.80 -6.17 -3.00
C TYR A 162 -11.17 -5.51 -3.10
N VAL A 163 -11.17 -4.20 -2.83
CA VAL A 163 -12.27 -3.30 -3.13
C VAL A 163 -11.83 -2.41 -4.28
N SER A 164 -12.67 -2.28 -5.29
CA SER A 164 -12.48 -1.38 -6.42
C SER A 164 -13.68 -0.45 -6.54
N ALA A 165 -13.40 0.81 -6.81
CA ALA A 165 -14.42 1.85 -6.94
C ALA A 165 -14.22 2.64 -8.24
N ARG A 166 -15.24 3.41 -8.63
CA ARG A 166 -15.09 4.46 -9.63
C ARG A 166 -14.85 5.81 -8.96
N ALA A 167 -13.91 5.86 -8.01
CA ALA A 167 -13.67 7.03 -7.16
C ALA A 167 -13.28 8.28 -7.98
N GLN A 168 -12.57 8.11 -9.10
CA GLN A 168 -12.30 9.20 -10.05
C GLN A 168 -13.57 9.87 -10.57
N LEU A 169 -14.65 9.11 -10.78
CA LEU A 169 -15.93 9.68 -11.21
C LEU A 169 -16.65 10.37 -10.04
N PHE A 170 -16.52 9.84 -8.82
CA PHE A 170 -17.06 10.47 -7.62
C PHE A 170 -16.44 11.85 -7.39
N HIS A 171 -15.11 11.93 -7.36
CA HIS A 171 -14.39 13.19 -7.14
C HIS A 171 -14.63 14.23 -8.24
N ASN A 172 -14.98 13.79 -9.46
CA ASN A 172 -15.30 14.68 -10.58
C ASN A 172 -16.80 14.97 -10.74
N GLY A 173 -17.66 14.51 -9.82
CA GLY A 173 -19.12 14.73 -9.91
C GLY A 173 -19.79 14.02 -11.09
N LYS A 174 -19.16 12.95 -11.61
CA LYS A 174 -19.61 12.19 -12.79
C LYS A 174 -20.09 10.77 -12.45
N LEU A 175 -20.14 10.40 -11.17
CA LEU A 175 -20.57 9.07 -10.76
C LEU A 175 -22.05 8.86 -11.07
N ASN A 176 -22.38 7.82 -11.84
CA ASN A 176 -23.74 7.49 -12.21
C ASN A 176 -24.36 6.50 -11.21
N PHE A 177 -25.42 6.90 -10.50
CA PHE A 177 -26.11 6.07 -9.53
C PHE A 177 -27.30 5.26 -10.10
N THR A 178 -27.64 5.43 -11.38
CA THR A 178 -28.75 4.70 -12.02
C THR A 178 -28.41 3.25 -12.36
N GLY A 179 -27.12 2.88 -12.32
CA GLY A 179 -26.63 1.57 -12.77
C GLY A 179 -26.45 1.43 -14.28
N GLY A 180 -26.84 2.44 -15.08
CA GLY A 180 -26.74 2.39 -16.55
C GLY A 180 -25.31 2.28 -17.12
N GLN A 181 -24.28 2.46 -16.29
CA GLN A 181 -22.86 2.29 -16.65
C GLN A 181 -22.21 1.09 -15.94
N GLY A 182 -23.01 0.20 -15.33
CA GLY A 182 -22.55 -0.90 -14.48
C GLY A 182 -22.32 -0.48 -13.02
N TYR A 183 -21.77 -1.39 -12.23
CA TYR A 183 -21.53 -1.18 -10.80
C TYR A 183 -20.44 -0.14 -10.55
N ASN A 184 -20.63 0.72 -9.55
CA ASN A 184 -19.63 1.71 -9.12
C ASN A 184 -18.63 1.15 -8.12
N TYR A 185 -19.02 0.12 -7.36
CA TYR A 185 -18.22 -0.51 -6.33
C TYR A 185 -18.21 -2.01 -6.56
N ARG A 186 -17.06 -2.64 -6.34
CA ARG A 186 -16.85 -4.07 -6.51
C ARG A 186 -15.98 -4.59 -5.38
N ILE A 187 -16.28 -5.81 -4.95
CA ILE A 187 -15.40 -6.61 -4.12
C ILE A 187 -14.99 -7.80 -4.96
N GLY A 188 -13.68 -8.04 -5.04
CA GLY A 188 -13.14 -9.17 -5.77
C GLY A 188 -12.13 -9.95 -4.95
N LYS A 189 -11.69 -11.06 -5.54
CA LYS A 189 -10.76 -11.99 -4.91
C LYS A 189 -9.76 -12.49 -5.95
N ILE A 190 -8.48 -12.42 -5.63
CA ILE A 190 -7.39 -13.09 -6.33
C ILE A 190 -7.06 -14.35 -5.52
N ILE A 191 -7.14 -15.51 -6.18
CA ILE A 191 -7.02 -16.80 -5.51
C ILE A 191 -5.55 -17.20 -5.42
N ALA A 192 -5.13 -17.69 -4.25
CA ALA A 192 -3.83 -18.31 -4.02
C ALA A 192 -2.63 -17.45 -4.47
N VAL A 193 -2.50 -16.25 -3.93
CA VAL A 193 -1.37 -15.33 -4.19
C VAL A 193 -0.05 -15.77 -3.56
N GLY A 194 -0.04 -16.90 -2.84
CA GLY A 194 1.18 -17.52 -2.29
C GLY A 194 1.87 -16.70 -1.20
N ASP A 195 1.10 -15.88 -0.48
CA ASP A 195 1.52 -15.02 0.63
C ASP A 195 0.38 -14.92 1.65
N GLU A 196 0.64 -14.34 2.82
CA GLU A 196 -0.32 -14.19 3.90
C GLU A 196 -0.17 -12.84 4.62
N SER A 197 -1.13 -12.49 5.47
CA SER A 197 -1.10 -11.24 6.23
C SER A 197 0.18 -11.11 7.06
N TYR A 198 0.74 -9.89 7.13
CA TYR A 198 1.84 -9.56 8.03
C TYR A 198 1.55 -9.85 9.52
N LEU A 199 0.27 -9.97 9.90
CA LEU A 199 -0.16 -10.32 11.25
C LEU A 199 -0.17 -11.83 11.53
N THR A 200 -0.04 -12.66 10.50
CA THR A 200 0.01 -14.12 10.67
C THR A 200 1.36 -14.51 11.28
N ASN A 201 1.33 -15.40 12.29
CA ASN A 201 2.53 -15.97 12.88
C ASN A 201 3.22 -16.89 11.85
N SER A 202 4.17 -16.36 11.11
CA SER A 202 4.98 -17.12 10.17
C SER A 202 6.06 -17.91 10.90
N GLY A 203 5.67 -18.98 11.59
CA GLY A 203 6.61 -19.92 12.21
C GLY A 203 7.58 -20.61 11.23
N GLN A 204 7.55 -20.28 9.93
CA GLN A 204 8.35 -20.92 8.88
C GLN A 204 9.01 -19.98 7.84
N TYR A 205 8.71 -18.67 7.82
CA TYR A 205 9.23 -17.77 6.75
C TYR A 205 10.45 -16.93 7.18
N TYR A 206 10.78 -16.86 8.47
CA TYR A 206 11.95 -16.12 8.96
C TYR A 206 13.29 -16.83 8.72
N THR A 207 13.30 -18.08 8.27
CA THR A 207 14.54 -18.85 8.10
C THR A 207 15.53 -18.23 7.10
N TYR A 208 15.09 -17.34 6.21
CA TYR A 208 15.96 -16.60 5.29
C TYR A 208 16.33 -15.19 5.77
N MET A 209 15.66 -14.65 6.79
CA MET A 209 15.90 -13.31 7.31
C MET A 209 16.84 -13.29 8.53
N ASP A 210 17.09 -14.46 9.14
CA ASP A 210 18.05 -14.64 10.23
C ASP A 210 19.47 -15.06 9.75
N ILE A 211 19.70 -15.16 8.44
CA ILE A 211 21.00 -15.55 7.89
C ILE A 211 21.72 -14.28 7.41
N ILE A 212 22.72 -13.88 8.21
CA ILE A 212 23.72 -12.79 8.04
C ILE A 212 23.48 -11.62 9.01
N GLY A 213 23.84 -11.88 10.27
CA GLY A 213 24.46 -10.92 11.17
C GLY A 213 25.91 -11.32 11.42
#